data_AF-A0A942G6R5-F1
#
_entry.id   AF-A0A942G6R5-F1
#
_cell.length_a   1.000
_cell.length_b   1.000
_cell.length_c   1.000
_cell.angle_alpha   90.00
_cell.angle_beta   90.00
_cell.angle_gamma   90.00
#
_symmetry.space_group_name_H-M   'P 1'
#
loop_
_entity.id
_entity.type
_entity.pdbx_description
1 polymer ?
#
loop_
_entity_poly.entity_id
_entity_poly.type
_entity_poly.pdbx_seq_one_letter_code
_entity_poly.pdbx_strand_id
1 'polypeptide(L)'
;MDAAERIADYLSDDLAPDEREAFEAALAGDAALRAQLDAAKRADHALAAVDPVELPDGFAQRLRAALDAELADVLAPVVADEPDPRVAAQAELAQRDDLAARRAARAMPRWVGALAGAAAAVLVVVAGVAGLSSISG
;
A
#
# COMPACT_ATOMS: atom_id res chain seq x y z
N MET A 1 31.94 0.52 -22.56
CA MET A 1 32.73 0.50 -21.32
C MET A 1 34.13 0.96 -21.65
N ASP A 2 34.59 2.04 -21.05
CA ASP A 2 36.00 2.42 -21.15
C ASP A 2 36.86 1.57 -20.21
N ALA A 3 38.20 1.64 -20.35
CA ALA A 3 39.09 0.79 -19.56
C ALA A 3 39.05 1.11 -18.05
N ALA A 4 38.76 2.36 -17.67
CA ALA A 4 38.71 2.78 -16.28
C ALA A 4 37.45 2.24 -15.60
N GLU A 5 36.31 2.31 -16.29
CA GLU A 5 35.03 1.71 -15.88
C GLU A 5 35.18 0.20 -15.64
N ARG A 6 35.79 -0.54 -16.59
CA ARG A 6 36.02 -1.99 -16.38
C ARG A 6 36.91 -2.30 -15.19
N ILE A 7 37.92 -1.47 -14.93
CA ILE A 7 38.81 -1.64 -13.77
C ILE A 7 38.03 -1.40 -12.48
N ALA A 8 37.17 -0.37 -12.45
CA ALA A 8 36.32 -0.08 -11.30
C ALA A 8 35.38 -1.26 -10.99
N ASP A 9 34.65 -1.74 -12.01
CA ASP A 9 33.72 -2.86 -11.87
C ASP A 9 34.43 -4.17 -11.47
N TYR A 10 35.66 -4.39 -11.96
CA TYR A 10 36.47 -5.54 -11.54
C TYR A 10 36.89 -5.45 -10.08
N LEU A 11 37.20 -4.24 -9.58
CA LEU A 11 37.61 -4.04 -8.19
C LEU A 11 36.44 -4.09 -7.21
N SER A 12 35.22 -3.74 -7.64
CA SER A 12 33.99 -3.85 -6.84
C SER A 12 33.29 -5.21 -6.93
N ASP A 13 33.87 -6.19 -7.66
CA ASP A 13 33.24 -7.50 -7.96
C ASP A 13 31.87 -7.37 -8.69
N ASP A 14 31.65 -6.29 -9.45
CA ASP A 14 30.40 -6.01 -10.16
C ASP A 14 30.37 -6.58 -11.60
N LEU A 15 31.50 -7.07 -12.12
CA LEU A 15 31.54 -7.72 -13.44
C LEU A 15 30.82 -9.07 -13.46
N ALA A 16 30.07 -9.33 -14.53
CA ALA A 16 29.54 -10.67 -14.77
C ALA A 16 30.69 -11.69 -14.95
N PRO A 17 30.46 -12.99 -14.68
CA PRO A 17 31.53 -14.00 -14.72
C PRO A 17 32.26 -14.09 -16.07
N ASP A 18 31.55 -13.97 -17.18
CA ASP A 18 32.09 -13.98 -18.53
C ASP A 18 32.87 -12.70 -18.86
N GLU A 19 32.40 -11.55 -18.39
CA GLU A 19 33.12 -10.28 -18.50
C GLU A 19 34.40 -10.27 -17.68
N ARG A 20 34.37 -10.87 -16.48
CA ARG A 20 35.53 -11.06 -15.61
C ARG A 20 36.59 -11.92 -16.29
N GLU A 21 36.20 -13.07 -16.85
CA GLU A 21 37.12 -13.96 -17.58
C GLU A 21 37.75 -13.24 -18.79
N ALA A 22 36.95 -12.52 -19.58
CA ALA A 22 37.43 -11.73 -20.70
C ALA A 22 38.40 -10.60 -20.27
N PHE A 23 38.13 -9.97 -19.12
CA PHE A 23 38.99 -8.94 -18.55
C PHE A 23 40.33 -9.51 -18.07
N GLU A 24 40.31 -10.67 -17.41
CA GLU A 24 41.51 -11.37 -16.95
C GLU A 24 42.38 -11.86 -18.11
N ALA A 25 41.76 -12.35 -19.18
CA ALA A 25 42.46 -12.67 -20.43
C ALA A 25 43.13 -11.42 -21.04
N ALA A 26 42.46 -10.27 -21.03
CA ALA A 26 43.04 -9.00 -21.50
C ALA A 26 44.22 -8.55 -20.61
N LEU A 27 44.12 -8.69 -19.29
CA LEU A 27 45.21 -8.39 -18.35
C LEU A 27 46.45 -9.26 -18.63
N ALA A 28 46.28 -10.53 -18.97
CA ALA A 28 47.39 -11.42 -19.29
C ALA A 28 48.19 -10.94 -20.52
N GLY A 29 47.51 -10.33 -21.51
CA GLY A 29 48.12 -9.84 -22.74
C GLY A 29 48.60 -8.40 -22.71
N ASP A 30 48.07 -7.55 -21.81
CA ASP A 30 48.30 -6.11 -21.83
C ASP A 30 49.04 -5.61 -20.57
N ALA A 31 50.29 -5.19 -20.75
CA ALA A 31 51.12 -4.64 -19.68
C ALA A 31 50.66 -3.25 -19.22
N ALA A 32 50.12 -2.43 -20.13
CA ALA A 32 49.63 -1.10 -19.78
C ALA A 32 48.34 -1.20 -18.96
N LEU A 33 47.44 -2.13 -19.31
CA LEU A 33 46.23 -2.41 -18.54
C LEU A 33 46.56 -2.91 -17.13
N ARG A 34 47.54 -3.81 -16.99
CA ARG A 34 48.04 -4.24 -15.67
C ARG A 34 48.58 -3.09 -14.84
N ALA A 35 49.37 -2.20 -15.44
CA ALA A 35 49.90 -1.02 -14.75
C ALA A 35 48.78 -0.08 -14.27
N GLN A 36 47.70 0.08 -15.06
CA GLN A 36 46.53 0.85 -14.66
C GLN A 36 45.78 0.19 -13.49
N LEU A 37 45.54 -1.12 -13.55
CA LEU A 37 44.92 -1.87 -12.46
C LEU A 37 45.74 -1.77 -11.16
N ASP A 38 47.07 -1.91 -11.24
CA ASP A 38 47.94 -1.79 -10.08
C ASP A 38 47.94 -0.36 -9.52
N ALA A 39 47.84 0.66 -10.36
CA ALA A 39 47.70 2.04 -9.92
C ALA A 39 46.36 2.26 -9.18
N ALA A 40 45.25 1.71 -9.71
CA ALA A 40 43.95 1.76 -9.08
C ALA A 40 43.95 1.05 -7.71
N LYS A 41 44.53 -0.16 -7.62
CA LYS A 41 44.70 -0.89 -6.35
C LYS A 41 45.50 -0.10 -5.31
N ARG A 42 46.58 0.58 -5.72
CA ARG A 42 47.37 1.43 -4.81
C ARG A 42 46.57 2.63 -4.33
N ALA A 43 45.76 3.25 -5.20
CA ALA A 43 44.90 4.36 -4.83
C ALA A 43 43.83 3.91 -3.83
N ASP A 44 43.18 2.78 -4.07
CA ASP A 44 42.19 2.19 -3.17
C ASP A 44 42.78 1.88 -1.78
N HIS A 45 43.94 1.22 -1.75
CA HIS A 45 44.66 0.98 -0.50
C HIS A 45 45.04 2.28 0.22
N ALA A 46 45.43 3.33 -0.51
CA ALA A 46 45.75 4.62 0.09
C ALA A 46 44.50 5.30 0.68
N LEU A 47 43.34 5.17 0.04
CA LEU A 47 42.06 5.67 0.55
C LEU A 47 41.59 4.87 1.78
N ALA A 48 41.75 3.55 1.76
CA ALA A 48 41.43 2.68 2.89
C ALA A 48 42.31 2.95 4.12
N ALA A 49 43.50 3.52 3.93
CA ALA A 49 44.41 3.93 5.00
C ALA A 49 44.09 5.34 5.56
N VAL A 50 43.10 6.05 5.01
CA VAL A 50 42.66 7.34 5.56
C VAL A 50 41.88 7.08 6.84
N ASP A 51 42.33 7.68 7.94
CA ASP A 51 41.65 7.57 9.23
C ASP A 51 40.21 8.10 9.12
N PRO A 52 39.22 7.38 9.68
CA PRO A 52 37.86 7.89 9.77
C PRO A 52 37.85 9.23 10.49
N VAL A 53 37.19 10.22 9.90
CA VAL A 53 37.00 11.52 10.54
C VAL A 53 35.90 11.40 11.58
N GLU A 54 36.22 11.71 12.84
CA GLU A 54 35.21 11.81 13.88
C GLU A 54 34.21 12.93 13.55
N LEU A 55 32.93 12.57 13.58
CA LEU A 55 31.87 13.53 13.35
C LEU A 55 31.73 14.45 14.58
N PRO A 56 31.53 15.76 14.41
CA PRO A 56 31.32 16.66 15.54
C PRO A 56 30.12 16.26 16.39
N ASP A 57 30.21 16.52 17.69
CA ASP A 57 29.12 16.25 18.64
C ASP A 57 27.77 16.80 18.13
N GLY A 58 26.72 15.98 18.25
CA GLY A 58 25.37 16.32 17.82
C GLY A 58 25.15 16.36 16.30
N PHE A 59 26.12 15.95 15.47
CA PHE A 59 25.97 15.92 14.01
C PHE A 59 24.72 15.14 13.57
N ALA A 60 24.52 13.93 14.10
CA ALA A 60 23.38 13.09 13.75
C ALA A 60 22.03 13.74 14.09
N GLN A 61 21.95 14.49 15.20
CA GLN A 61 20.73 15.21 15.61
C GLN A 61 20.47 16.41 14.70
N ARG A 62 21.51 17.17 14.34
CA ARG A 62 21.38 18.28 13.37
C ARG A 62 20.97 17.77 12.00
N LEU A 63 21.56 16.68 11.54
CA LEU A 63 21.21 16.05 10.26
C LEU A 63 19.75 15.59 10.25
N ARG A 64 19.30 14.91 11.31
CA ARG A 64 17.91 14.46 11.43
C ARG A 64 16.94 15.64 11.43
N ALA A 65 17.20 16.68 12.20
CA ALA A 65 16.35 17.87 12.23
C ALA A 65 16.25 18.55 10.86
N ALA A 66 17.35 18.60 10.09
CA ALA A 66 17.35 19.13 8.74
C ALA A 66 16.55 18.25 7.76
N LEU A 67 16.72 16.93 7.84
CA LEU A 67 15.99 15.98 7.00
C LEU A 67 14.49 15.98 7.31
N ASP A 68 14.10 16.03 8.58
CA ASP A 68 12.69 16.05 8.99
C ASP A 68 11.99 17.31 8.47
N ALA A 69 12.68 18.46 8.45
CA ALA A 69 12.14 19.69 7.88
C ALA A 69 11.93 19.57 6.36
N GLU A 70 12.94 19.09 5.63
CA GLU A 70 12.85 18.93 4.17
C GLU A 70 11.80 17.87 3.77
N LEU A 71 11.75 16.76 4.49
CA LEU A 71 10.76 15.70 4.27
C LEU A 71 9.35 16.17 4.61
N ALA A 72 9.18 17.01 5.64
CA ALA A 72 7.87 17.60 5.92
C ALA A 72 7.40 18.46 4.73
N ASP A 73 8.28 19.26 4.14
CA ASP A 73 7.93 20.11 2.99
C ASP A 73 7.64 19.29 1.72
N VAL A 74 8.38 18.20 1.47
CA VAL A 74 8.17 17.32 0.32
C VAL A 74 6.94 16.41 0.47
N LEU A 75 6.67 15.91 1.69
CA LEU A 75 5.58 14.96 1.95
C LEU A 75 4.26 15.63 2.35
N ALA A 76 4.27 16.86 2.84
CA ALA A 76 3.06 17.64 3.12
C ALA A 76 2.05 17.68 1.96
N PRO A 77 2.43 17.88 0.68
CA PRO A 77 1.46 17.90 -0.42
C PRO A 77 0.84 16.53 -0.73
N VAL A 78 1.43 15.41 -0.31
CA VAL A 78 0.91 14.05 -0.61
C VAL A 78 -0.17 13.63 0.41
N VAL A 79 -0.07 14.09 1.66
CA VAL A 79 -1.02 13.71 2.74
C VAL A 79 -2.28 14.58 2.73
N ALA A 80 -2.23 15.78 2.15
CA ALA A 80 -3.35 16.73 2.18
C ALA A 80 -4.54 16.33 1.28
N ASP A 81 -4.37 15.37 0.37
CA ASP A 81 -5.37 15.05 -0.67
C ASP A 81 -5.86 13.58 -0.62
N GLU A 82 -5.55 12.83 0.44
CA GLU A 82 -6.14 11.50 0.63
C GLU A 82 -7.59 11.66 1.16
N PRO A 83 -8.62 11.35 0.36
CA PRO A 83 -9.99 11.36 0.85
C PRO A 83 -10.12 10.32 1.97
N ASP A 84 -10.64 10.74 3.13
CA ASP A 84 -10.81 9.86 4.28
C ASP A 84 -11.52 8.56 3.85
N PRO A 85 -10.86 7.39 3.96
CA PRO A 85 -11.42 6.12 3.50
C PRO A 85 -12.73 5.77 4.23
N ARG A 86 -12.98 6.36 5.40
CA ARG A 86 -14.24 6.21 6.13
C ARG A 86 -15.38 6.95 5.45
N VAL A 87 -15.13 8.13 4.88
CA VAL A 87 -16.12 8.91 4.13
C VAL A 87 -16.47 8.19 2.83
N ALA A 88 -15.47 7.64 2.14
CA ALA A 88 -15.67 6.82 0.94
C ALA A 88 -16.49 5.54 1.25
N ALA A 89 -16.16 4.84 2.34
CA ALA A 89 -16.88 3.64 2.76
C ALA A 89 -18.34 3.93 3.18
N GLN A 90 -18.59 5.05 3.86
CA GLN A 90 -19.95 5.47 4.20
C GLN A 90 -20.79 5.82 2.98
N ALA A 91 -20.19 6.49 1.98
CA ALA A 91 -20.87 6.80 0.73
C ALA A 91 -21.24 5.52 -0.04
N GLU A 92 -20.35 4.52 -0.06
CA GLU A 92 -20.62 3.23 -0.71
C GLU A 92 -21.74 2.45 0.00
N LEU A 93 -21.75 2.43 1.34
CA LEU A 93 -22.83 1.80 2.12
C LEU A 93 -24.18 2.48 1.84
N ALA A 94 -24.23 3.81 1.86
CA ALA A 94 -25.45 4.55 1.55
C ALA A 94 -25.96 4.28 0.12
N GLN A 95 -25.04 4.12 -0.84
CA GLN A 95 -25.40 3.77 -2.22
C GLN A 95 -25.97 2.34 -2.32
N ARG A 96 -25.43 1.38 -1.56
CA ARG A 96 -25.95 0.00 -1.50
C ARG A 96 -27.35 -0.04 -0.90
N ASP A 97 -27.60 0.72 0.16
CA ASP A 97 -28.91 0.80 0.82
C ASP A 97 -29.98 1.41 -0.10
N ASP A 98 -29.66 2.48 -0.84
CA ASP A 98 -30.58 3.07 -1.82
C ASP A 98 -30.91 2.08 -2.95
N LEU A 99 -29.91 1.33 -3.44
CA LEU A 99 -30.14 0.29 -4.45
C LEU A 99 -30.99 -0.87 -3.91
N ALA A 100 -30.80 -1.27 -2.65
CA ALA A 100 -31.61 -2.29 -2.00
C ALA A 100 -33.07 -1.83 -1.83
N ALA A 101 -33.29 -0.60 -1.38
CA ALA A 101 -34.61 0.01 -1.24
C ALA A 101 -35.34 0.09 -2.60
N ARG A 102 -34.66 0.50 -3.66
CA ARG A 102 -35.22 0.55 -5.02
C ARG A 102 -35.60 -0.83 -5.55
N ARG A 103 -34.81 -1.87 -5.28
CA ARG A 103 -35.15 -3.26 -5.65
C ARG A 103 -36.37 -3.77 -4.89
N ALA A 104 -36.45 -3.52 -3.59
CA ALA A 104 -37.60 -3.89 -2.76
C ALA A 104 -38.89 -3.21 -3.25
N ALA A 105 -38.82 -1.92 -3.61
CA ALA A 105 -39.96 -1.19 -4.15
C ALA A 105 -40.42 -1.72 -5.51
N ARG A 106 -39.51 -2.26 -6.33
CA ARG A 106 -39.81 -2.82 -7.66
C ARG A 106 -40.27 -4.28 -7.61
N ALA A 107 -39.91 -5.00 -6.56
CA ALA A 107 -40.23 -6.42 -6.35
C ALA A 107 -41.61 -6.66 -5.73
N MET A 108 -42.34 -5.63 -5.27
CA MET A 108 -43.69 -5.82 -4.73
C MET A 108 -44.69 -6.08 -5.87
N PRO A 109 -45.33 -7.27 -5.94
CA PRO A 109 -46.39 -7.55 -6.89
C PRO A 109 -47.62 -6.73 -6.51
N ARG A 110 -48.27 -6.09 -7.49
CA ARG A 110 -49.46 -5.23 -7.30
C ARG A 110 -50.68 -5.98 -6.70
N TRP A 111 -50.56 -7.27 -6.42
CA TRP A 111 -51.64 -8.17 -6.02
C TRP A 111 -51.74 -8.34 -4.49
N VAL A 112 -50.70 -7.95 -3.73
CA VAL A 112 -50.71 -8.06 -2.26
C VAL A 112 -51.70 -7.08 -1.62
N GLY A 113 -52.07 -5.99 -2.30
CA GLY A 113 -53.15 -5.10 -1.84
C GLY A 113 -54.55 -5.71 -1.90
N ALA A 114 -54.77 -6.78 -2.68
CA ALA A 114 -56.10 -7.38 -2.87
C ALA A 114 -56.43 -8.50 -1.85
N LEU A 115 -55.43 -9.10 -1.18
CA LEU A 115 -55.64 -10.19 -0.22
C LEU A 115 -55.85 -9.73 1.23
N ALA A 116 -55.53 -8.49 1.56
CA ALA A 116 -55.82 -7.91 2.88
C ALA A 116 -57.33 -7.71 3.15
N GLY A 117 -58.18 -7.76 2.11
CA GLY A 117 -59.64 -7.63 2.25
C GLY A 117 -60.38 -8.91 2.65
N ALA A 118 -59.77 -10.09 2.55
CA ALA A 118 -60.47 -11.37 2.74
C ALA A 118 -60.35 -11.96 4.16
N ALA A 119 -59.46 -11.44 5.01
CA ALA A 119 -59.22 -11.98 6.35
C ALA A 119 -60.20 -11.48 7.44
N ALA A 120 -61.10 -10.53 7.13
CA ALA A 120 -62.05 -9.98 8.10
C ALA A 120 -63.36 -10.79 8.24
N ALA A 121 -63.66 -11.74 7.35
CA ALA A 121 -65.00 -12.35 7.28
C ALA A 121 -65.17 -13.72 7.96
N VAL A 122 -64.12 -14.37 8.46
CA VAL A 122 -64.21 -15.75 9.01
C VAL A 122 -64.19 -15.81 10.55
N LEU A 123 -63.92 -14.70 11.24
CA LEU A 123 -63.80 -14.68 12.72
C LEU A 123 -65.10 -14.32 13.49
N VAL A 124 -66.26 -14.23 12.85
CA VAL A 124 -67.51 -13.79 13.51
C VAL A 124 -68.42 -14.94 14.01
N VAL A 125 -68.21 -16.20 13.61
CA VAL A 125 -69.21 -17.26 13.87
C VAL A 125 -68.95 -18.10 15.14
N VAL A 126 -67.79 -18.02 15.80
CA VAL A 126 -67.46 -18.93 16.95
C VAL A 126 -67.61 -18.26 18.34
N ALA A 127 -67.81 -16.94 18.43
CA ALA A 127 -67.91 -16.23 19.72
C ALA A 127 -69.35 -16.11 20.30
N GLY A 128 -70.35 -16.73 19.68
CA GLY A 128 -71.78 -16.51 20.01
C GLY A 128 -72.43 -17.46 21.04
N VAL A 129 -71.74 -18.47 21.58
CA VAL A 129 -72.39 -19.53 22.41
C VAL A 129 -71.91 -19.57 23.87
N ALA A 130 -70.96 -18.74 24.29
CA ALA A 130 -70.46 -18.71 25.68
C ALA A 130 -71.08 -17.61 26.57
N GLY A 131 -72.18 -16.97 26.13
CA GLY A 131 -72.79 -15.80 26.78
C GLY A 131 -74.13 -16.06 27.46
N LEU A 132 -74.33 -17.19 28.15
CA LEU A 132 -75.60 -17.46 28.85
C LEU A 132 -75.49 -18.18 30.20
N SER A 133 -74.38 -18.04 30.95
CA SER A 133 -74.22 -18.73 32.25
C SER A 133 -73.77 -17.85 33.42
N SER A 134 -74.00 -16.53 33.38
CA SER A 134 -73.83 -15.68 34.58
C SER A 134 -74.91 -14.59 34.68
N ILE A 135 -75.99 -14.89 35.40
CA ILE A 135 -77.11 -14.05 35.93
C ILE A 135 -78.13 -15.14 36.37
N SER A 136 -78.52 -15.41 37.62
CA SER A 136 -78.49 -14.78 38.95
C SER A 136 -78.70 -15.93 39.96
N GLY A 137 -78.38 -15.87 41.27
CA GLY A 137 -78.59 -14.74 42.16
C GLY A 137 -80.06 -14.67 42.55
#